data_AF-A0A379WL62-F1
#
_entry.id   AF-A0A379WL62-F1
#
_cell.length_a   1.000
_cell.length_b   1.000
_cell.length_c   1.000
_cell.angle_alpha   90.00
_cell.angle_beta   90.00
_cell.angle_gamma   90.00
#
_symmetry.space_group_name_H-M   'P 1'
#
loop_
_entity.id
_entity.type
_entity.pdbx_description
1 polymer ?
#
loop_
_entity_poly.entity_id
_entity_poly.type
_entity_poly.pdbx_seq_one_letter_code
_entity_poly.pdbx_strand_id
1 'polypeptide(L)'
;MTGCMNETFYASGQAQLNDVLATAKDLDDLFLAQLAIYGRERGMMKDMPALLTAILAARGSALLPVVFARVINNGRMLRNFVQMLRSGVTGRRSLGTRPKKLVQRWLQNASEERLLQASVGNAPSLADIVKMVHPRPQAAWQEAFFAWLIGKPCDKTQLPEKRARCWRFVKATWARPYPMCRFYC
;
A
#
# COMPACT_ATOMS: atom_id res chain seq x y z
N MET A 1 -11.88 -0.45 18.40
CA MET A 1 -11.33 0.87 18.77
C MET A 1 -10.11 0.62 19.64
N THR A 2 -8.90 0.84 19.11
CA THR A 2 -7.64 1.15 19.82
C THR A 2 -6.85 2.06 18.87
N GLY A 3 -7.34 3.31 18.78
CA GLY A 3 -6.77 4.34 17.93
C GLY A 3 -5.69 5.11 18.67
N CYS A 4 -4.55 4.48 18.94
CA CYS A 4 -3.38 5.20 19.48
C CYS A 4 -2.42 5.58 18.36
N MET A 5 -2.89 6.38 17.39
CA MET A 5 -2.01 7.04 16.40
C MET A 5 -2.58 8.38 15.90
N ASN A 6 -3.38 9.11 16.68
CA ASN A 6 -3.94 10.37 16.14
C ASN A 6 -4.07 11.58 17.05
N GLU A 7 -3.56 11.58 18.30
CA GLU A 7 -3.71 12.76 19.17
C GLU A 7 -2.43 13.10 19.94
N THR A 8 -1.46 13.68 19.21
CA THR A 8 -0.52 14.78 19.59
C THR A 8 0.70 14.75 18.65
N PHE A 9 0.97 15.89 18.02
CA PHE A 9 1.72 16.07 16.77
C PHE A 9 3.24 15.80 16.95
N TYR A 10 3.77 14.83 16.19
CA TYR A 10 5.19 14.47 15.95
C TYR A 10 6.05 13.81 17.05
N ALA A 11 6.00 14.23 18.33
CA ALA A 11 6.90 13.65 19.33
C ALA A 11 6.44 12.26 19.84
N SER A 12 5.14 12.07 20.06
CA SER A 12 4.58 10.85 20.65
C SER A 12 4.53 9.67 19.67
N GLY A 13 4.21 9.92 18.39
CA GLY A 13 4.14 8.87 17.37
C GLY A 13 5.51 8.26 17.03
N GLN A 14 6.57 9.07 16.98
CA GLN A 14 7.92 8.58 16.74
C GLN A 14 8.48 7.85 17.97
N ALA A 15 8.21 8.33 19.18
CA ALA A 15 8.59 7.65 20.42
C ALA A 15 7.93 6.27 20.52
N GLN A 16 6.60 6.19 20.32
CA GLN A 16 5.87 4.92 20.31
C GLN A 16 6.40 3.95 19.25
N LEU A 17 6.76 4.46 18.07
CA LEU A 17 7.35 3.65 17.02
C LEU A 17 8.72 3.09 17.44
N ASN A 18 9.55 3.90 18.09
CA ASN A 18 10.85 3.47 18.61
C ASN A 18 10.69 2.40 19.71
N ASP A 19 9.71 2.56 20.61
CA ASP A 19 9.44 1.60 21.69
C ASP A 19 9.01 0.24 21.12
N VAL A 20 8.14 0.24 20.10
CA VAL A 20 7.73 -0.99 19.41
C VAL A 20 8.92 -1.64 18.71
N LEU A 21 9.76 -0.86 18.02
CA LEU A 21 10.95 -1.39 17.36
C LEU A 21 11.96 -1.94 18.37
N ALA A 22 12.12 -1.31 19.53
CA ALA A 22 12.98 -1.79 20.61
C ALA A 22 12.45 -3.10 21.17
N THR A 23 11.17 -3.14 21.56
CA THR A 23 10.50 -4.34 22.09
C THR A 23 10.54 -5.49 21.08
N ALA A 24 10.34 -5.20 19.81
CA ALA A 24 10.34 -6.22 18.77
C ALA A 24 11.69 -6.95 18.66
N LYS A 25 12.82 -6.32 19.03
CA LYS A 25 14.16 -6.93 18.97
C LYS A 25 14.24 -8.23 19.78
N ASP A 26 13.57 -8.26 20.92
CA ASP A 26 13.64 -9.38 21.87
C ASP A 26 12.57 -10.44 21.62
N LEU A 27 11.63 -10.17 20.70
CA LEU A 27 10.56 -11.09 20.33
C LEU A 27 10.96 -11.96 19.14
N ASP A 28 10.57 -13.23 19.19
CA ASP A 28 10.79 -14.16 18.10
C ASP A 28 9.86 -13.87 16.90
N ASP A 29 10.28 -14.35 15.72
CA ASP A 29 9.57 -14.11 14.48
C ASP A 29 8.17 -14.74 14.43
N LEU A 30 7.94 -15.86 15.13
CA LEU A 30 6.64 -16.53 15.18
C LEU A 30 5.65 -15.69 15.97
N PHE A 31 6.06 -15.15 17.11
CA PHE A 31 5.25 -14.25 17.91
C PHE A 31 4.89 -12.98 17.13
N LEU A 32 5.87 -12.33 16.50
CA LEU A 32 5.62 -11.14 15.67
C LEU A 32 4.68 -11.44 14.50
N ALA A 33 4.80 -12.61 13.87
CA ALA A 33 3.91 -13.06 12.81
C ALA A 33 2.47 -13.25 13.28
N GLN A 34 2.27 -13.93 14.41
CA GLN A 34 0.96 -14.13 15.01
C GLN A 34 0.32 -12.79 15.41
N LEU A 35 1.10 -11.89 16.02
CA LEU A 35 0.63 -10.57 16.43
C LEU A 35 0.22 -9.72 15.21
N ALA A 36 0.99 -9.75 14.13
CA ALA A 36 0.65 -9.03 12.89
C ALA A 36 -0.68 -9.51 12.30
N ILE A 37 -0.86 -10.82 12.23
CA ILE A 37 -2.09 -11.44 11.72
C ILE A 37 -3.27 -11.10 12.63
N TYR A 38 -3.13 -11.30 13.93
CA TYR A 38 -4.17 -11.01 14.91
C TYR A 38 -4.58 -9.52 14.87
N GLY A 39 -3.60 -8.62 14.88
CA GLY A 39 -3.83 -7.18 14.81
C GLY A 39 -4.58 -6.77 13.55
N ARG A 40 -4.35 -7.46 12.42
CA ARG A 40 -5.08 -7.19 11.18
C ARG A 40 -6.50 -7.74 11.19
N GLU A 41 -6.66 -9.00 11.54
CA GLU A 41 -7.92 -9.74 11.33
C GLU A 41 -8.91 -9.57 12.48
N ARG A 42 -8.42 -9.41 13.71
CA ARG A 42 -9.26 -9.34 14.92
C ARG A 42 -9.11 -8.02 15.67
N GLY A 43 -7.89 -7.52 15.80
CA GLY A 43 -7.60 -6.27 16.50
C GLY A 43 -8.02 -5.00 15.75
N MET A 44 -8.34 -5.11 14.45
CA MET A 44 -8.69 -3.98 13.57
C MET A 44 -7.68 -2.82 13.62
N MET A 45 -6.40 -3.15 13.87
CA MET A 45 -5.32 -2.17 13.92
C MET A 45 -5.01 -1.65 12.51
N LYS A 46 -4.70 -0.35 12.42
CA LYS A 46 -4.47 0.32 11.14
C LYS A 46 -3.07 0.08 10.58
N ASP A 47 -2.04 0.50 11.33
CA ASP A 47 -0.68 0.60 10.80
C ASP A 47 0.29 -0.41 11.44
N MET A 48 0.02 -0.83 12.68
CA MET A 48 0.84 -1.80 13.41
C MET A 48 1.06 -3.13 12.67
N PRO A 49 0.04 -3.77 12.05
CA PRO A 49 0.26 -5.01 11.32
C PRO A 49 1.24 -4.86 10.16
N ALA A 50 1.21 -3.72 9.45
CA ALA A 50 2.14 -3.43 8.38
C ALA A 50 3.57 -3.24 8.92
N LEU A 51 3.72 -2.59 10.08
CA LEU A 51 5.02 -2.42 10.75
C LEU A 51 5.63 -3.76 11.15
N LEU A 52 4.87 -4.61 11.84
CA LEU A 52 5.33 -5.94 12.24
C LEU A 52 5.73 -6.79 11.02
N THR A 53 4.95 -6.69 9.93
CA THR A 53 5.30 -7.33 8.65
C THR A 53 6.60 -6.76 8.06
N ALA A 54 6.83 -5.45 8.18
CA ALA A 54 8.07 -4.80 7.72
C ALA A 54 9.29 -5.17 8.58
N ILE A 55 9.10 -5.41 9.89
CA ILE A 55 10.16 -5.93 10.78
C ILE A 55 10.55 -7.35 10.35
N LEU A 56 9.58 -8.24 10.14
CA LEU A 56 9.83 -9.59 9.62
C LEU A 56 10.55 -9.56 8.25
N ALA A 57 10.21 -8.59 7.41
CA ALA A 57 10.89 -8.37 6.13
C ALA A 57 12.35 -7.94 6.31
N ALA A 58 12.63 -7.03 7.24
CA ALA A 58 13.99 -6.59 7.56
C ALA A 58 14.85 -7.73 8.12
N ARG A 59 14.26 -8.61 8.94
CA ARG A 59 14.92 -9.80 9.50
C ARG A 59 15.14 -10.93 8.50
N GLY A 60 14.54 -10.87 7.31
CA GLY A 60 14.61 -11.97 6.35
C GLY A 60 13.79 -13.20 6.75
N SER A 61 12.82 -13.04 7.65
CA SER A 61 12.04 -14.12 8.25
C SER A 61 11.45 -15.09 7.23
N ALA A 62 11.49 -16.39 7.53
CA ALA A 62 10.84 -17.43 6.74
C ALA A 62 9.32 -17.25 6.67
N LEU A 63 8.71 -16.64 7.70
CA LEU A 63 7.26 -16.45 7.84
C LEU A 63 6.70 -15.29 7.01
N LEU A 64 7.57 -14.41 6.49
CA LEU A 64 7.17 -13.22 5.77
C LEU A 64 6.11 -13.46 4.66
N PRO A 65 6.22 -14.49 3.78
CA PRO A 65 5.24 -14.69 2.72
C PRO A 65 3.83 -14.96 3.25
N VAL A 66 3.72 -15.76 4.32
CA VAL A 66 2.43 -16.12 4.93
C VAL A 66 1.80 -14.91 5.60
N VAL A 67 2.60 -14.17 6.39
CA VAL A 67 2.13 -12.95 7.06
C VAL A 67 1.73 -11.89 6.03
N PHE A 68 2.56 -11.67 5.01
CA PHE A 68 2.28 -10.69 3.96
C PHE A 68 0.95 -10.96 3.25
N ALA A 69 0.67 -12.22 2.90
CA ALA A 69 -0.57 -12.59 2.21
C ALA A 69 -1.83 -12.28 3.03
N ARG A 70 -1.78 -12.46 4.36
CA ARG A 70 -2.91 -12.21 5.26
C ARG A 70 -3.03 -10.73 5.65
N VAL A 71 -1.90 -10.08 5.92
CA VAL A 71 -1.87 -8.71 6.44
C VAL A 71 -2.03 -7.67 5.34
N ILE A 72 -1.36 -7.84 4.21
CA ILE A 72 -1.31 -6.88 3.11
C ILE A 72 -2.45 -7.15 2.12
N ASN A 73 -3.68 -7.05 2.61
CA ASN A 73 -4.87 -7.44 1.85
C ASN A 73 -5.51 -6.30 1.00
N ASN A 74 -5.03 -5.05 1.10
CA ASN A 74 -5.55 -3.92 0.35
C ASN A 74 -4.47 -2.89 0.00
N GLY A 75 -4.81 -1.90 -0.83
CA GLY A 75 -3.86 -0.88 -1.30
C GLY A 75 -3.29 0.00 -0.18
N ARG A 76 -4.07 0.32 0.86
CA ARG A 76 -3.58 1.08 2.03
C ARG A 76 -2.47 0.31 2.74
N MET A 77 -2.70 -0.97 3.05
CA MET A 77 -1.70 -1.81 3.71
C MET A 77 -0.45 -1.98 2.86
N LEU A 78 -0.61 -2.12 1.54
CA LEU A 78 0.52 -2.22 0.61
C LEU A 78 1.39 -0.96 0.65
N ARG A 79 0.78 0.22 0.57
CA ARG A 79 1.49 1.51 0.67
C ARG A 79 2.21 1.67 1.99
N ASN A 80 1.53 1.37 3.10
CA ASN A 80 2.12 1.47 4.44
C ASN A 80 3.37 0.58 4.57
N PHE A 81 3.26 -0.68 4.14
CA PHE A 81 4.39 -1.60 4.14
C PHE A 81 5.56 -1.10 3.28
N VAL A 82 5.29 -0.65 2.05
CA VAL A 82 6.32 -0.09 1.16
C VAL A 82 6.92 1.19 1.74
N GLN A 83 6.12 2.03 2.39
CA GLN A 83 6.59 3.25 3.02
C GLN A 83 7.55 2.97 4.18
N MET A 84 7.24 1.99 5.03
CA MET A 84 8.11 1.57 6.13
C MET A 84 9.44 1.00 5.62
N LEU A 85 9.42 0.22 4.54
CA LEU A 85 10.66 -0.31 3.95
C LEU A 85 11.51 0.79 3.29
N ARG A 86 10.89 1.80 2.66
CA ARG A 86 11.66 2.87 2.02
C ARG A 86 12.21 3.89 3.02
N SER A 87 11.48 4.13 4.11
CA SER A 87 11.91 5.08 5.13
C SER A 87 13.13 4.55 5.89
N GLY A 88 13.33 3.23 5.88
CA GLY A 88 14.41 2.59 6.62
C GLY A 88 14.11 2.48 8.12
N VAL A 89 12.87 2.70 8.54
CA VAL A 89 12.49 2.70 9.96
C VAL A 89 12.73 1.35 10.64
N THR A 90 12.77 0.26 9.88
CA THR A 90 13.11 -1.08 10.37
C THR A 90 14.60 -1.43 10.22
N GLY A 91 15.47 -0.43 9.99
CA GLY A 91 16.93 -0.59 9.89
C GLY A 91 17.46 -0.85 8.47
N ARG A 92 16.60 -1.05 7.48
CA ARG A 92 17.00 -1.25 6.07
C ARG A 92 16.30 -0.28 5.14
N ARG A 93 17.06 0.58 4.46
CA ARG A 93 16.55 1.57 3.50
C ARG A 93 16.44 1.01 2.07
N SER A 94 15.77 -0.13 1.91
CA SER A 94 15.50 -0.75 0.59
C SER A 94 14.39 -1.81 0.66
N LEU A 95 13.63 -1.95 -0.44
CA LEU A 95 12.83 -3.16 -0.69
C LEU A 95 13.78 -4.29 -1.08
N GLY A 96 14.23 -5.08 -0.10
CA GLY A 96 15.02 -6.29 -0.37
C GLY A 96 14.34 -7.21 -1.40
N THR A 97 15.10 -8.14 -1.99
CA THR A 97 14.64 -9.00 -3.09
C THR A 97 13.35 -9.75 -2.78
N ARG A 98 13.22 -10.30 -1.56
CA ARG A 98 12.04 -11.08 -1.14
C ARG A 98 10.79 -10.20 -0.96
N PRO A 99 10.82 -9.09 -0.19
CA PRO A 99 9.71 -8.12 -0.14
C PRO A 99 9.32 -7.58 -1.52
N LYS A 100 10.29 -7.25 -2.39
CA LYS A 100 10.02 -6.79 -3.76
C LYS A 100 9.22 -7.80 -4.56
N LYS A 101 9.61 -9.09 -4.53
CA LYS A 101 8.88 -10.18 -5.19
C LYS A 101 7.45 -10.34 -4.65
N LEU A 102 7.24 -10.17 -3.35
CA LEU A 102 5.90 -10.23 -2.75
C LEU A 102 5.00 -9.08 -3.23
N VAL A 103 5.53 -7.85 -3.28
CA VAL A 103 4.81 -6.69 -3.82
C VAL A 103 4.50 -6.87 -5.30
N GLN A 104 5.44 -7.39 -6.09
CA GLN A 104 5.19 -7.72 -7.51
C GLN A 104 4.05 -8.73 -7.65
N ARG A 105 4.09 -9.84 -6.90
CA ARG A 105 3.03 -10.86 -6.91
C ARG A 105 1.68 -10.30 -6.49
N TRP A 106 1.66 -9.41 -5.50
CA TRP A 106 0.44 -8.73 -5.07
C TRP A 106 -0.19 -7.94 -6.22
N LEU A 107 0.61 -7.16 -6.96
CA LEU A 107 0.14 -6.36 -8.09
C LEU A 107 -0.31 -7.23 -9.25
N GLN A 108 0.42 -8.31 -9.52
CA GLN A 108 0.13 -9.27 -10.59
C GLN A 108 -1.18 -10.02 -10.37
N ASN A 109 -1.47 -10.40 -9.13
CA ASN A 109 -2.65 -11.19 -8.78
C ASN A 109 -3.86 -10.34 -8.34
N ALA A 110 -3.72 -9.01 -8.29
CA ALA A 110 -4.81 -8.14 -7.90
C ALA A 110 -5.86 -8.05 -9.02
N SER A 111 -7.14 -8.16 -8.64
CA SER A 111 -8.24 -7.89 -9.57
C SER A 111 -8.25 -6.42 -10.02
N GLU A 112 -8.98 -6.16 -11.09
CA GLU A 112 -9.24 -4.81 -11.59
C GLU A 112 -9.73 -3.86 -10.47
N GLU A 113 -10.74 -4.30 -9.71
CA GLU A 113 -11.32 -3.49 -8.62
C GLU A 113 -10.28 -3.21 -7.54
N ARG A 114 -9.48 -4.22 -7.17
CA ARG A 114 -8.47 -4.08 -6.14
C ARG A 114 -7.37 -3.12 -6.56
N LEU A 115 -6.95 -3.15 -7.83
CA LEU A 115 -5.99 -2.21 -8.39
C LEU A 115 -6.56 -0.79 -8.47
N LEU A 116 -7.83 -0.63 -8.85
CA LEU A 116 -8.51 0.66 -8.86
C LEU A 116 -8.64 1.26 -7.46
N GLN A 117 -9.12 0.50 -6.49
CA GLN A 117 -9.17 0.94 -5.09
C GLN A 117 -7.78 1.27 -4.55
N ALA A 118 -6.76 0.50 -4.94
CA ALA A 118 -5.38 0.76 -4.55
C ALA A 118 -4.78 2.00 -5.22
N SER A 119 -5.31 2.48 -6.35
CA SER A 119 -4.86 3.73 -6.96
C SER A 119 -5.25 4.97 -6.14
N VAL A 120 -6.22 4.85 -5.24
CA VAL A 120 -6.61 5.93 -4.33
C VAL A 120 -5.61 6.01 -3.17
N GLY A 121 -5.06 7.20 -2.95
CA GLY A 121 -4.13 7.51 -1.87
C GLY A 121 -2.71 7.79 -2.36
N ASN A 122 -1.98 8.59 -1.59
CA ASN A 122 -0.64 9.07 -1.92
C ASN A 122 0.37 8.65 -0.83
N ALA A 123 1.66 8.93 -1.07
CA ALA A 123 2.76 8.73 -0.12
C ALA A 123 2.94 7.29 0.43
N PRO A 124 3.36 6.32 -0.41
CA PRO A 124 3.57 6.42 -1.86
C PRO A 124 2.30 6.20 -2.67
N SER A 125 2.22 6.82 -3.85
CA SER A 125 1.14 6.48 -4.79
C SER A 125 1.32 5.07 -5.35
N LEU A 126 0.25 4.46 -5.89
CA LEU A 126 0.36 3.17 -6.57
C LEU A 126 1.32 3.24 -7.77
N ALA A 127 1.35 4.39 -8.46
CA ALA A 127 2.28 4.65 -9.56
C ALA A 127 3.75 4.59 -9.10
N ASP A 128 4.07 5.16 -7.92
CA ASP A 128 5.41 5.09 -7.35
C ASP A 128 5.81 3.64 -7.02
N ILE A 129 4.86 2.85 -6.50
CA ILE A 129 5.10 1.43 -6.22
C ILE A 129 5.36 0.68 -7.52
N VAL A 130 4.56 0.89 -8.57
CA VAL A 130 4.75 0.24 -9.88
C VAL A 130 6.09 0.63 -10.50
N LYS A 131 6.47 1.92 -10.48
CA LYS A 131 7.78 2.40 -10.93
C LYS A 131 8.93 1.77 -10.13
N MET A 132 8.74 1.53 -8.83
CA MET A 132 9.77 0.98 -7.97
C MET A 132 9.97 -0.53 -8.14
N VAL A 133 8.87 -1.29 -8.27
CA VAL A 133 8.96 -2.76 -8.29
C VAL A 133 8.95 -3.36 -9.69
N HIS A 134 8.54 -2.61 -10.71
CA HIS A 134 8.44 -3.06 -12.10
C HIS A 134 7.75 -4.43 -12.22
N PRO A 135 6.45 -4.54 -11.84
CA PRO A 135 5.73 -5.80 -11.95
C PRO A 135 5.58 -6.19 -13.43
N ARG A 136 5.80 -7.47 -13.75
CA ARG A 136 5.49 -8.00 -15.08
C ARG A 136 3.98 -8.20 -15.19
N PRO A 137 3.26 -7.52 -16.10
CA PRO A 137 1.83 -7.71 -16.28
C PRO A 137 1.50 -9.18 -16.60
N GLN A 138 0.34 -9.64 -16.15
CA GLN A 138 -0.19 -10.99 -16.44
C GLN A 138 -1.22 -11.00 -17.57
N ALA A 139 -1.72 -9.82 -17.97
CA ALA A 139 -2.72 -9.65 -19.03
C ALA A 139 -2.61 -8.27 -19.68
N ALA A 140 -3.13 -8.15 -20.91
CA ALA A 140 -3.10 -6.90 -21.69
C ALA A 140 -3.76 -5.72 -20.96
N TRP A 141 -4.88 -5.97 -20.27
CA TRP A 141 -5.57 -4.95 -19.47
C TRP A 141 -4.71 -4.44 -18.31
N GLN A 142 -3.94 -5.34 -17.68
CA GLN A 142 -3.09 -5.01 -16.54
C GLN A 142 -1.85 -4.23 -17.01
N GLU A 143 -1.33 -4.55 -18.19
CA GLU A 143 -0.28 -3.77 -18.84
C GLU A 143 -0.76 -2.34 -19.15
N ALA A 144 -1.92 -2.21 -19.79
CA ALA A 144 -2.53 -0.92 -20.08
C ALA A 144 -2.79 -0.12 -18.78
N PHE A 145 -3.24 -0.80 -17.72
CA PHE A 145 -3.47 -0.19 -16.42
C PHE A 145 -2.17 0.33 -15.77
N PHE A 146 -1.09 -0.48 -15.75
CA PHE A 146 0.20 -0.05 -15.21
C PHE A 146 0.83 1.06 -16.04
N ALA A 147 0.78 0.97 -17.37
CA ALA A 147 1.26 2.01 -18.27
C ALA A 147 0.51 3.34 -18.03
N TRP A 148 -0.81 3.28 -17.88
CA TRP A 148 -1.59 4.48 -17.54
C TRP A 148 -1.21 5.08 -16.19
N LEU A 149 -1.10 4.27 -15.13
CA LEU A 149 -0.76 4.74 -13.79
C LEU A 149 0.54 5.57 -13.78
N ILE A 150 1.51 5.17 -14.58
CA ILE A 150 2.82 5.80 -14.64
C ILE A 150 2.93 6.88 -15.73
N GLY A 151 1.83 7.18 -16.44
CA GLY A 151 1.77 8.21 -17.48
C GLY A 151 2.38 7.81 -18.83
N LYS A 152 2.54 6.51 -19.10
CA LYS A 152 3.01 6.02 -20.41
C LYS A 152 1.86 5.87 -21.40
N PRO A 153 2.14 5.93 -22.72
CA PRO A 153 1.18 5.55 -23.74
C PRO A 153 0.63 4.14 -23.47
N CYS A 154 -0.68 3.97 -23.54
CA CYS A 154 -1.36 2.70 -23.33
C CYS A 154 -2.56 2.58 -24.27
N ASP A 155 -2.86 1.35 -24.68
CA ASP A 155 -4.08 1.07 -25.41
C ASP A 155 -5.28 1.27 -24.49
N LYS A 156 -6.11 2.25 -24.83
CA LYS A 156 -7.28 2.62 -24.02
C LYS A 156 -8.41 1.60 -24.14
N THR A 157 -8.43 0.80 -25.20
CA THR A 157 -9.45 -0.24 -25.41
C THR A 157 -9.27 -1.41 -24.45
N GLN A 158 -8.03 -1.66 -24.02
CA GLN A 158 -7.66 -2.69 -23.06
C GLN A 158 -7.90 -2.26 -21.61
N LEU A 159 -8.30 -1.00 -21.36
CA LEU A 159 -8.49 -0.56 -20.00
C LEU A 159 -9.76 -1.18 -19.39
N PRO A 160 -9.67 -1.69 -18.15
CA PRO A 160 -10.80 -1.86 -17.22
C PRO A 160 -12.04 -1.00 -17.51
N GLU A 161 -13.21 -1.58 -17.78
CA GLU A 161 -14.44 -0.83 -18.09
C GLU A 161 -14.83 0.14 -16.98
N LYS A 162 -14.68 -0.29 -15.71
CA LYS A 162 -14.97 0.57 -14.53
C LYS A 162 -14.05 1.78 -14.51
N ARG A 163 -12.81 1.62 -14.93
CA ARG A 163 -11.84 2.71 -15.11
C ARG A 163 -12.16 3.56 -16.32
N ALA A 164 -12.51 2.96 -17.46
CA ALA A 164 -12.89 3.68 -18.67
C ALA A 164 -14.06 4.64 -18.37
N ARG A 165 -15.02 4.19 -17.55
CA ARG A 165 -16.14 5.00 -17.04
C ARG A 165 -15.68 6.14 -16.12
N CYS A 166 -14.85 5.84 -15.12
CA CYS A 166 -14.30 6.87 -14.21
C CYS A 166 -13.46 7.91 -14.96
N TRP A 167 -12.64 7.48 -15.92
CA TRP A 167 -11.85 8.37 -16.77
C TRP A 167 -12.72 9.22 -17.71
N ARG A 168 -13.78 8.65 -18.29
CA ARG A 168 -14.78 9.42 -19.05
C ARG A 168 -15.45 10.48 -18.19
N PHE A 169 -15.78 10.14 -16.95
CA PHE A 169 -16.35 11.09 -15.99
C PHE A 169 -15.38 12.23 -15.68
N VAL A 170 -14.12 11.92 -15.35
CA VAL A 170 -13.06 12.93 -15.11
C VAL A 170 -12.83 13.81 -16.35
N LYS A 171 -12.77 13.24 -17.56
CA LYS A 171 -12.64 14.07 -18.77
C LYS A 171 -13.85 14.98 -19.01
N ALA A 172 -15.07 14.52 -18.70
CA ALA A 172 -16.27 15.30 -18.86
C ALA A 172 -16.39 16.44 -17.83
N THR A 173 -15.88 16.24 -16.61
CA THR A 173 -15.96 17.22 -15.52
C THR A 173 -14.86 18.29 -15.59
N TRP A 174 -13.65 17.96 -16.05
CA TRP A 174 -12.56 18.93 -16.19
C TRP A 174 -12.61 19.75 -17.49
N ALA A 175 -13.55 19.46 -18.39
CA ALA A 175 -13.81 20.23 -19.61
C ALA A 175 -14.93 21.28 -19.46
N ARG A 176 -15.51 21.44 -18.26
CA ARG A 176 -16.51 22.48 -17.96
C ARG A 176 -15.93 23.44 -16.94
N PRO A 177 -15.89 24.77 -17.19
CA PRO A 177 -15.71 25.73 -16.11
C PRO A 177 -16.87 25.52 -15.14
N TYR A 178 -16.56 25.25 -13.87
CA TYR A 178 -17.58 25.15 -12.83
C TYR A 178 -18.44 26.43 -12.86
N PRO A 179 -19.78 26.34 -12.95
CA PRO A 179 -20.57 27.52 -12.64
C PRO A 179 -20.32 27.84 -11.17
N MET A 180 -19.86 29.06 -10.89
CA MET A 180 -19.83 29.62 -9.55
C MET A 180 -21.26 29.54 -8.98
N CYS A 181 -21.53 28.52 -8.17
CA CYS A 181 -22.74 28.48 -7.35
C CYS A 181 -22.57 29.51 -6.24
N ARG A 182 -23.13 30.69 -6.51
CA ARG A 182 -23.38 31.76 -5.56
C ARG A 182 -24.33 31.21 -4.49
N PHE A 183 -23.79 30.82 -3.33
CA PHE A 183 -24.62 30.57 -2.15
C PHE A 183 -25.01 31.92 -1.55
N TYR A 184 -26.27 32.29 -1.75
CA TYR A 184 -26.96 33.24 -0.87
C TYR A 184 -27.22 32.55 0.47
N CYS A 185 -26.74 33.15 1.54
CA CYS A 185 -27.51 33.40 2.75
C CYS A 185 -26.93 34.64 3.42
#